data_AF-A4X486-F1
#
_entry.id   AF-A4X486-F1
#
_cell.length_a   1.000
_cell.length_b   1.000
_cell.length_c   1.000
_cell.angle_alpha   90.00
_cell.angle_beta   90.00
_cell.angle_gamma   90.00
#
_symmetry.space_group_name_H-M   'P 1'
#
loop_
_entity.id
_entity.type
_entity.pdbx_description
1 polymer ?
#
loop_
_entity_poly.entity_id
_entity_poly.type
_entity_poly.pdbx_seq_one_letter_code
_entity_poly.pdbx_strand_id
1 'polypeptide(L)'
;MGRTYPAEQYERWFVRDCGRRGRRSNSTTRWSDGQVCRRCQDRSFRTQGRCPGCGDDDRILAGVRTEDQIPLCAGFSISYACIECRREGKLHAGRRSIRCTFTRRVTELLDDDTGRIRPEPAPLAELLTGMNNPFTGLSWISSRHGRSEFQTVQVHDPASRAGRWAAPCLTAPIRFPG
;
A
#
# COMPACT_ATOMS: atom_id res chain seq x y z
N MET A 1 10.37 -10.93 17.76
CA MET A 1 11.07 -9.82 18.45
C MET A 1 12.00 -9.14 17.46
N GLY A 2 11.80 -7.85 17.18
CA GLY A 2 12.78 -7.07 16.41
C GLY A 2 14.00 -6.77 17.26
N ARG A 3 15.20 -6.76 16.67
CA ARG A 3 16.41 -6.28 17.36
C ARG A 3 16.22 -4.80 17.69
N THR A 4 16.33 -4.44 18.96
CA THR A 4 16.41 -3.04 19.39
C THR A 4 17.89 -2.67 19.43
N TYR A 5 18.28 -1.66 18.65
CA TYR A 5 19.64 -1.15 18.63
C TYR A 5 19.72 0.15 19.47
N PRO A 6 20.80 0.37 20.24
CA PRO A 6 21.10 1.69 20.81
C PRO A 6 21.15 2.76 19.71
N ALA A 7 20.76 4.00 20.04
CA ALA A 7 20.64 5.09 19.08
C ALA A 7 21.93 5.31 18.26
N GLU A 8 23.09 5.30 18.92
CA GLU A 8 24.41 5.43 18.29
C GLU A 8 24.72 4.32 17.27
N GLN A 9 24.36 3.07 17.58
CA GLN A 9 24.56 1.93 16.69
C GLN A 9 23.59 2.02 15.51
N TYR A 10 22.35 2.42 15.79
CA TYR A 10 21.34 2.63 14.77
C TYR A 10 21.77 3.70 13.77
N GLU A 11 22.22 4.86 14.24
CA GLU A 11 22.75 5.93 13.39
C GLU A 11 23.94 5.44 12.55
N ARG A 12 24.90 4.78 13.21
CA ARG A 12 26.09 4.25 12.53
C ARG A 12 25.76 3.23 11.45
N TRP A 13 24.72 2.42 11.60
CA TRP A 13 24.41 1.34 10.64
C TRP A 13 23.34 1.70 9.61
N PHE A 14 22.33 2.48 9.98
CA PHE A 14 21.15 2.70 9.13
C PHE A 14 21.03 4.13 8.59
N VAL A 15 21.73 5.11 9.17
CA VAL A 15 21.64 6.52 8.76
C VAL A 15 22.81 6.88 7.84
N ARG A 16 22.48 7.42 6.67
CA ARG A 16 23.44 7.82 5.63
C ARG A 16 22.94 9.07 4.92
N ASP A 17 23.84 9.77 4.21
CA ASP A 17 23.43 10.90 3.37
C ASP A 17 22.64 10.41 2.16
N CYS A 18 21.46 10.98 2.00
CA CYS A 18 20.59 10.69 0.88
C CYS A 18 21.12 11.37 -0.39
N GLY A 19 21.49 10.60 -1.41
CA GLY A 19 22.10 11.10 -2.65
C GLY A 19 21.27 12.14 -3.42
N ARG A 20 19.96 12.22 -3.16
CA ARG A 20 19.09 13.25 -3.75
C ARG A 20 18.88 14.51 -2.92
N ARG A 21 18.97 14.40 -1.60
CA ARG A 21 18.65 15.51 -0.67
C ARG A 21 19.88 16.02 0.09
N GLY A 22 20.98 15.28 0.08
CA GLY A 22 22.19 15.58 0.85
C GLY A 22 21.97 15.60 2.36
N ARG A 23 20.90 14.98 2.87
CA ARG A 23 20.56 14.97 4.30
C ARG A 23 20.67 13.56 4.87
N ARG A 24 21.26 13.46 6.06
CA ARG A 24 21.31 12.23 6.86
C ARG A 24 19.91 11.74 7.15
N SER A 25 19.62 10.50 6.74
CA SER A 25 18.34 9.84 6.98
C SER A 25 18.49 8.32 6.86
N ASN A 26 17.47 7.59 7.31
CA ASN A 26 17.44 6.14 7.15
C ASN A 26 17.47 5.77 5.67
N SER A 27 18.43 4.91 5.32
CA SER A 27 18.57 4.36 3.98
C SER A 27 17.50 3.29 3.76
N THR A 28 16.72 3.41 2.68
CA THR A 28 15.70 2.40 2.33
C THR A 28 16.12 1.56 1.13
N THR A 29 16.84 2.16 0.19
CA THR A 29 17.30 1.51 -1.03
C THR A 29 18.54 2.22 -1.56
N ARG A 30 19.28 1.56 -2.44
CA ARG A 30 20.41 2.15 -3.17
C ARG A 30 20.11 2.11 -4.67
N TRP A 31 20.22 3.27 -5.31
CA TRP A 31 19.98 3.49 -6.74
C TRP A 31 21.24 4.10 -7.39
N SER A 32 21.16 4.47 -8.68
CA SER A 32 22.25 5.13 -9.42
C SER A 32 22.76 6.38 -8.70
N ASP A 33 21.85 7.14 -8.08
CA ASP A 33 22.17 8.39 -7.35
C ASP A 33 22.79 8.11 -5.97
N GLY A 34 23.07 6.85 -5.63
CA GLY A 34 23.53 6.42 -4.31
C GLY A 34 22.38 6.02 -3.39
N GLN A 35 22.52 6.34 -2.10
CA GLN A 35 21.55 5.93 -1.08
C GLN A 35 20.31 6.81 -1.09
N VAL A 36 19.14 6.20 -1.03
CA VAL A 36 17.86 6.90 -1.16
C VAL A 36 17.01 6.63 0.08
N CYS A 37 16.65 7.72 0.72
CA CYS A 37 15.76 7.70 1.87
C CYS A 37 14.30 7.38 1.48
N ARG A 38 13.49 6.97 2.46
CA ARG A 38 12.07 6.64 2.27
C ARG A 38 11.27 7.73 1.53
N ARG A 39 11.45 9.01 1.87
CA ARG A 39 10.70 10.10 1.23
C ARG A 39 11.05 10.27 -0.25
N CYS A 40 12.33 10.15 -0.59
CA CYS A 40 12.77 10.24 -1.98
C CYS A 40 12.29 9.02 -2.76
N GLN A 41 12.38 7.83 -2.16
CA GLN A 41 11.85 6.62 -2.76
C GLN A 41 10.34 6.71 -3.04
N ASP A 42 9.56 7.13 -2.03
CA ASP A 42 8.11 7.32 -2.15
C ASP A 42 7.75 8.36 -3.22
N ARG A 43 8.55 9.41 -3.36
CA ARG A 43 8.37 10.40 -4.44
C ARG A 43 8.64 9.78 -5.81
N SER A 44 9.68 8.98 -5.96
CA SER A 44 9.99 8.36 -7.26
C SER A 44 8.94 7.35 -7.69
N PHE A 45 8.34 6.60 -6.75
CA PHE A 45 7.21 5.73 -7.07
C PHE A 45 5.96 6.50 -7.53
N ARG A 46 5.87 7.82 -7.31
CA ARG A 46 4.81 8.68 -7.86
C ARG A 46 5.16 9.21 -9.25
N THR A 47 6.41 9.12 -9.66
CA THR A 47 6.86 9.52 -11.00
C THR A 47 6.87 8.29 -11.89
N GLN A 48 5.75 8.08 -12.57
CA GLN A 48 5.56 6.97 -13.49
C GLN A 48 5.22 7.49 -14.89
N GLY A 49 5.63 6.76 -15.90
CA GLY A 49 5.30 7.08 -17.28
C GLY A 49 6.10 6.25 -18.26
N ARG A 50 6.05 6.67 -19.52
CA ARG A 50 6.81 6.04 -20.59
C ARG A 50 8.30 6.29 -20.40
N CYS A 51 9.08 5.22 -20.33
CA CYS A 51 10.53 5.31 -20.18
C CYS A 51 11.19 5.67 -21.52
N PRO A 52 11.91 6.80 -21.65
CA PRO A 52 12.62 7.14 -22.89
C PRO A 52 13.75 6.16 -23.25
N GLY A 53 14.24 5.36 -22.28
CA GLY A 53 15.31 4.39 -22.47
C GLY A 53 14.85 3.04 -23.03
N CYS A 54 13.82 2.44 -22.43
CA CYS A 54 13.31 1.13 -22.88
C CYS A 54 12.02 1.21 -23.73
N GLY A 55 11.33 2.34 -23.74
CA GLY A 55 10.09 2.54 -24.50
C GLY A 55 8.80 2.05 -23.82
N ASP A 56 8.90 1.30 -22.72
CA ASP A 56 7.76 0.76 -21.98
C ASP A 56 6.98 1.87 -21.26
N ASP A 57 5.65 1.71 -21.22
CA ASP A 57 4.72 2.56 -20.48
C ASP A 57 4.64 2.17 -18.99
N ASP A 58 4.11 3.09 -18.18
CA ASP A 58 3.86 2.89 -16.73
C ASP A 58 5.07 2.46 -15.89
N ARG A 59 6.29 2.81 -16.33
CA ARG A 59 7.53 2.49 -15.62
C ARG A 59 7.80 3.52 -14.53
N ILE A 60 8.40 3.09 -13.43
CA ILE A 60 8.93 4.01 -12.42
C ILE A 60 10.15 4.73 -12.99
N LEU A 61 10.04 6.04 -13.17
CA LEU A 61 11.12 6.89 -13.71
C LEU A 61 11.98 7.43 -12.56
N ALA A 62 12.53 6.51 -11.78
CA ALA A 62 13.37 6.86 -10.65
C ALA A 62 14.79 7.25 -11.08
N GLY A 63 15.30 6.78 -12.21
CA GLY A 63 16.63 7.13 -12.69
C GLY A 63 16.69 8.48 -13.35
N VAL A 64 17.90 9.00 -13.51
CA VAL A 64 18.20 10.08 -14.44
C VAL A 64 19.39 9.67 -15.30
N ARG A 65 19.34 9.99 -16.59
CA ARG A 65 20.50 9.85 -17.47
C ARG A 65 21.47 11.01 -17.21
N THR A 66 22.76 10.69 -17.07
CA THR A 66 23.78 11.67 -16.65
C THR A 66 23.97 12.80 -17.68
N GLU A 67 23.87 12.48 -18.97
CA GLU A 67 24.15 13.39 -20.10
C GLU A 67 23.13 14.54 -20.20
N ASP A 68 21.84 14.24 -20.07
CA ASP A 68 20.74 15.18 -20.37
C ASP A 68 19.71 15.28 -19.25
N GLN A 69 19.95 14.65 -18.10
CA GLN A 69 19.09 14.67 -16.91
C GLN A 69 17.66 14.16 -17.16
N ILE A 70 17.45 13.39 -18.23
CA ILE A 70 16.13 12.83 -18.55
C ILE A 70 15.78 11.72 -17.55
N PRO A 71 14.55 11.73 -16.97
CA PRO A 71 14.09 10.64 -16.14
C PRO A 71 14.01 9.32 -16.92
N LEU A 72 14.69 8.30 -16.41
CA LEU A 72 14.66 6.96 -16.96
C LEU A 72 14.09 6.00 -15.94
N CYS A 73 13.57 4.89 -16.42
CA CYS A 73 13.55 3.65 -15.67
C CYS A 73 15.00 3.27 -15.40
N ALA A 74 15.61 3.84 -14.35
CA ALA A 74 17.01 3.58 -14.01
C ALA A 74 17.20 2.07 -14.03
N GLY A 75 18.25 1.60 -14.71
CA GLY A 75 18.52 0.18 -14.94
C GLY A 75 18.74 -0.61 -13.64
N PHE A 76 17.69 -0.75 -12.83
CA PHE A 76 17.67 -1.53 -11.62
C PHE A 76 17.64 -3.00 -12.01
N SER A 77 18.46 -3.82 -11.36
CA SER A 77 18.33 -5.28 -11.43
C SER A 77 17.10 -5.79 -10.66
N ILE A 78 16.44 -4.92 -9.89
CA ILE A 78 15.30 -5.26 -9.05
C ILE A 78 14.01 -4.78 -9.71
N SER A 79 13.11 -5.72 -10.00
CA SER A 79 11.75 -5.42 -10.42
C SER A 79 10.90 -4.90 -9.26
N TYR A 80 10.23 -3.78 -9.50
CA TYR A 80 9.20 -3.22 -8.61
C TYR A 80 7.78 -3.56 -9.09
N ALA A 81 7.65 -4.52 -9.99
CA ALA A 81 6.35 -5.02 -10.45
C ALA A 81 5.69 -5.84 -9.34
N CYS A 82 4.42 -5.55 -9.09
CA CYS A 82 3.59 -6.41 -8.24
C CYS A 82 3.50 -7.79 -8.86
N ILE A 83 3.71 -8.87 -8.10
CA ILE A 83 3.61 -10.23 -8.64
C ILE A 83 2.20 -10.59 -9.16
N GLU A 84 1.18 -9.86 -8.71
CA GLU A 84 -0.23 -10.11 -9.02
C GLU A 84 -0.73 -9.20 -10.14
N CYS A 85 -0.79 -7.88 -9.93
CA CYS A 85 -1.27 -6.95 -10.96
C CYS A 85 -0.21 -6.49 -11.96
N ARG A 86 1.07 -6.88 -11.79
CA ARG A 86 2.22 -6.53 -12.64
C ARG A 86 2.56 -5.04 -12.79
N ARG A 87 1.71 -4.13 -12.31
CA ARG A 87 2.01 -2.69 -12.27
C ARG A 87 3.16 -2.40 -11.31
N GLU A 88 4.04 -1.52 -11.74
CA GLU A 88 5.15 -1.06 -10.93
C GLU A 88 4.69 -0.13 -9.81
N GLY A 89 5.38 -0.18 -8.67
CA GLY A 89 5.17 0.79 -7.61
C GLY A 89 5.84 0.39 -6.31
N LYS A 90 5.40 1.01 -5.22
CA LYS A 90 5.86 0.64 -3.89
C LYS A 90 5.32 -0.74 -3.53
N LEU A 91 6.22 -1.71 -3.43
CA LEU A 91 5.90 -3.05 -2.98
C LEU A 91 5.80 -3.11 -1.45
N HIS A 92 4.82 -3.87 -0.99
CA HIS A 92 4.65 -4.33 0.38
C HIS A 92 5.27 -5.75 0.52
N ALA A 93 5.07 -6.38 1.68
CA ALA A 93 5.52 -7.75 1.94
C ALA A 93 5.12 -8.73 0.81
N GLY A 94 6.02 -9.66 0.49
CA GLY A 94 5.77 -10.68 -0.55
C GLY A 94 5.74 -10.16 -1.99
N ARG A 95 6.37 -9.00 -2.28
CA ARG A 95 6.43 -8.38 -3.62
C ARG A 95 5.06 -8.05 -4.24
N ARG A 96 4.05 -7.78 -3.40
CA ARG A 96 2.74 -7.29 -3.83
C ARG A 96 2.63 -5.79 -3.61
N SER A 97 1.86 -5.09 -4.43
CA SER A 97 1.52 -3.70 -4.15
C SER A 97 0.67 -3.60 -2.87
N ILE A 98 0.64 -2.41 -2.27
CA ILE A 98 -0.25 -2.12 -1.13
C ILE A 98 -1.70 -2.40 -1.50
N ARG A 99 -2.13 -2.06 -2.73
CA ARG A 99 -3.49 -2.27 -3.22
C ARG A 99 -3.83 -3.76 -3.31
N CYS A 100 -3.01 -4.58 -3.97
CA CYS A 100 -3.24 -6.03 -4.03
C CYS A 100 -3.21 -6.67 -2.64
N THR A 101 -2.29 -6.24 -1.78
CA THR A 101 -2.24 -6.74 -0.38
C THR A 101 -3.53 -6.41 0.37
N PHE A 102 -4.03 -5.18 0.22
CA PHE A 102 -5.26 -4.73 0.85
C PHE A 102 -6.49 -5.46 0.30
N THR A 103 -6.64 -5.56 -1.03
CA THR A 103 -7.71 -6.31 -1.67
C THR A 103 -7.77 -7.74 -1.18
N ARG A 104 -6.64 -8.44 -1.16
CA ARG A 104 -6.58 -9.81 -0.66
C ARG A 104 -7.02 -9.91 0.79
N ARG A 105 -6.63 -8.94 1.63
CA ARG A 105 -7.03 -8.93 3.04
C ARG A 105 -8.52 -8.65 3.24
N VAL A 106 -9.10 -7.78 2.41
CA VAL A 106 -10.55 -7.54 2.40
C VAL A 106 -11.30 -8.80 1.97
N THR A 107 -10.85 -9.46 0.90
CA THR A 107 -11.42 -10.74 0.44
C THR A 107 -11.36 -11.79 1.55
N GLU A 108 -10.21 -11.99 2.19
CA GLU A 108 -10.06 -12.95 3.30
C GLU A 108 -10.99 -12.66 4.49
N LEU A 109 -11.31 -11.39 4.75
CA LEU A 109 -12.17 -10.99 5.87
C LEU A 109 -13.66 -11.06 5.54
N LEU A 110 -14.02 -11.04 4.27
CA LEU A 110 -15.41 -11.04 3.79
C LEU A 110 -15.80 -12.37 3.12
N ASP A 111 -14.86 -13.31 3.08
CA ASP A 111 -15.04 -14.71 2.67
C ASP A 111 -16.11 -15.40 3.55
N ASP A 112 -16.80 -16.38 2.97
CA ASP A 112 -17.73 -17.29 3.65
C ASP A 112 -17.09 -18.62 4.07
N ASP A 113 -15.77 -18.61 4.28
CA ASP A 113 -14.93 -19.79 4.48
C ASP A 113 -14.87 -20.75 3.26
N THR A 114 -15.46 -20.39 2.11
CA THR A 114 -15.39 -21.19 0.86
C THR A 114 -14.42 -20.64 -0.18
N GLY A 115 -13.74 -19.53 0.11
CA GLY A 115 -12.89 -18.83 -0.85
C GLY A 115 -13.64 -17.76 -1.66
N ARG A 116 -14.89 -17.43 -1.30
CA ARG A 116 -15.75 -16.49 -2.02
C ARG A 116 -16.33 -15.44 -1.08
N ILE A 117 -16.34 -14.19 -1.56
CA ILE A 117 -17.00 -13.11 -0.83
C ILE A 117 -18.51 -13.34 -0.89
N ARG A 118 -19.18 -13.29 0.27
CA ARG A 118 -20.65 -13.33 0.34
C ARG A 118 -21.26 -12.21 -0.52
N PRO A 119 -22.41 -12.43 -1.18
CA PRO A 119 -23.04 -11.40 -2.00
C PRO A 119 -23.42 -10.14 -1.20
N GLU A 120 -23.79 -10.29 0.07
CA GLU A 120 -24.21 -9.20 0.95
C GLU A 120 -23.12 -8.12 1.18
N PRO A 121 -21.86 -8.47 1.53
CA PRO A 121 -20.77 -7.50 1.66
C PRO A 121 -20.07 -7.13 0.34
N ALA A 122 -20.50 -7.65 -0.82
CA ALA A 122 -19.83 -7.35 -2.10
C ALA A 122 -19.74 -5.83 -2.39
N PRO A 123 -20.78 -5.01 -2.18
CA PRO A 123 -20.68 -3.56 -2.38
C PRO A 123 -19.66 -2.90 -1.45
N LEU A 124 -19.53 -3.38 -0.20
CA LEU A 124 -18.53 -2.88 0.74
C LEU A 124 -17.11 -3.25 0.28
N ALA A 125 -16.91 -4.47 -0.22
CA ALA A 125 -15.63 -4.91 -0.78
C ALA A 125 -15.22 -4.03 -1.97
N GLU A 126 -16.15 -3.70 -2.86
CA GLU A 126 -15.90 -2.78 -3.99
C GLU A 126 -15.52 -1.37 -3.52
N LEU A 127 -16.27 -0.80 -2.56
CA LEU A 127 -15.98 0.52 -2.02
C LEU A 127 -14.59 0.58 -1.36
N LEU A 128 -14.24 -0.43 -0.55
CA LEU A 128 -12.94 -0.50 0.10
C LEU A 128 -11.83 -0.64 -0.93
N THR A 129 -11.94 -1.62 -1.84
CA THR A 129 -10.89 -1.89 -2.83
C THR A 129 -10.75 -0.77 -3.87
N GLY A 130 -11.81 -0.01 -4.11
CA GLY A 130 -11.84 1.18 -4.96
C GLY A 130 -11.13 2.40 -4.38
N MET A 131 -10.88 2.45 -3.07
CA MET A 131 -10.39 3.66 -2.40
C MET A 131 -9.07 4.22 -2.98
N ASN A 132 -8.93 5.55 -2.96
CA ASN A 132 -7.76 6.25 -3.48
C ASN A 132 -6.48 5.99 -2.65
N ASN A 133 -6.63 5.77 -1.34
CA ASN A 133 -5.51 5.53 -0.44
C ASN A 133 -5.62 4.17 0.27
N PRO A 134 -5.21 3.07 -0.39
CA PRO A 134 -5.28 1.71 0.18
C PRO A 134 -4.35 1.50 1.37
N PHE A 135 -3.38 2.39 1.60
CA PHE A 135 -2.48 2.28 2.76
C PHE A 135 -3.22 2.54 4.07
N THR A 136 -4.12 3.53 4.11
CA THR A 136 -4.93 3.83 5.30
C THR A 136 -5.86 2.65 5.62
N GLY A 137 -6.54 2.11 4.62
CA GLY A 137 -7.39 0.93 4.78
C GLY A 137 -6.60 -0.28 5.30
N LEU A 138 -5.44 -0.56 4.70
CA LEU A 138 -4.58 -1.67 5.15
C LEU A 138 -4.07 -1.48 6.58
N SER A 139 -3.67 -0.25 6.93
CA SER A 139 -3.23 0.07 8.29
C SER A 139 -4.35 -0.13 9.30
N TRP A 140 -5.57 0.29 8.96
CA TRP A 140 -6.74 0.10 9.81
C TRP A 140 -7.05 -1.39 10.01
N ILE A 141 -7.16 -2.18 8.95
CA ILE A 141 -7.41 -3.64 9.03
C ILE A 141 -6.30 -4.40 9.76
N SER A 142 -5.06 -3.92 9.65
CA SER A 142 -3.92 -4.54 10.34
C SER A 142 -3.88 -4.21 11.84
N SER A 143 -4.61 -3.19 12.28
CA SER A 143 -4.72 -2.81 13.70
C SER A 143 -5.64 -3.78 14.48
N ARG A 144 -5.48 -3.83 15.81
CA ARG A 144 -6.36 -4.65 16.66
C ARG A 144 -7.82 -4.21 16.57
N HIS A 145 -8.06 -2.89 16.56
CA HIS A 145 -9.40 -2.31 16.46
C HIS A 145 -10.07 -2.61 15.12
N GLY A 146 -9.35 -2.49 14.00
CA GLY A 146 -9.92 -2.84 12.69
C GLY A 146 -10.29 -4.31 12.60
N ARG A 147 -9.51 -5.22 13.19
CA ARG A 147 -9.87 -6.64 13.23
C ARG A 147 -11.14 -6.93 14.04
N SER A 148 -11.33 -6.27 15.19
CA SER A 148 -12.53 -6.48 16.01
C SER A 148 -13.80 -5.94 15.34
N GLU A 149 -13.73 -4.78 14.70
CA GLU A 149 -14.89 -4.21 13.98
C GLU A 149 -15.33 -5.07 12.79
N PHE A 150 -14.38 -5.63 12.04
CA PHE A 150 -14.70 -6.58 10.95
C PHE A 150 -15.35 -7.87 11.46
N GLN A 151 -14.94 -8.36 12.64
CA GLN A 151 -15.57 -9.52 13.28
C GLN A 151 -17.02 -9.22 13.65
N THR A 152 -17.33 -8.01 14.14
CA THR A 152 -18.71 -7.62 14.46
C THR A 152 -19.61 -7.54 13.22
N VAL A 153 -19.09 -7.05 12.09
CA VAL A 153 -19.83 -7.02 10.80
C VAL A 153 -20.14 -8.44 10.31
N GLN A 154 -19.22 -9.39 10.50
CA GLN A 154 -19.43 -10.79 10.12
C GLN A 154 -20.48 -11.51 10.98
N VAL A 155 -20.68 -11.07 12.22
CA VAL A 155 -21.62 -11.66 13.21
C VAL A 155 -23.05 -11.14 13.07
N HIS A 156 -23.30 -10.10 12.26
CA HIS A 156 -24.67 -9.70 11.91
C HIS A 156 -25.27 -10.64 10.86
N ASP A 157 -25.80 -11.76 11.33
CA ASP A 157 -26.63 -12.69 10.57
C ASP A 157 -27.97 -12.03 10.15
N PRO A 158 -28.28 -11.92 8.84
CA PRO A 158 -29.55 -11.40 8.35
C PRO A 158 -30.76 -12.21 8.81
N ALA A 159 -30.60 -13.51 9.13
CA ALA A 159 -31.68 -14.37 9.60
C ALA A 159 -32.24 -13.96 10.97
N SER A 160 -31.51 -13.12 11.72
CA SER A 160 -31.93 -12.62 13.02
C SER A 160 -32.95 -11.47 12.95
N ARG A 161 -33.23 -10.91 11.76
CA ARG A 161 -33.97 -9.63 11.60
C ARG A 161 -35.40 -9.74 11.07
N ALA A 162 -35.97 -10.94 10.95
CA ALA A 162 -37.36 -11.12 10.50
C ALA A 162 -38.43 -10.68 11.52
N GLY A 163 -38.06 -10.18 12.70
CA GLY A 163 -39.00 -9.72 13.71
C GLY A 163 -38.55 -8.44 14.39
N ARG A 164 -39.23 -7.34 14.06
CA ARG A 164 -39.05 -5.96 14.57
C ARG A 164 -38.00 -5.19 13.78
N TRP A 165 -38.44 -4.30 12.89
CA TRP A 165 -38.28 -2.84 12.99
C TRP A 165 -38.99 -2.23 11.77
N ALA A 166 -40.14 -1.61 12.02
CA ALA A 166 -40.69 -0.61 11.13
C ALA A 166 -39.64 0.51 10.93
N ALA A 167 -39.59 1.05 9.72
CA ALA A 167 -38.76 2.20 9.37
C ALA A 167 -38.94 3.36 10.38
N PRO A 168 -37.88 4.16 10.58
CA PRO A 168 -37.86 5.38 9.80
C PRO A 168 -36.51 5.66 9.15
N CYS A 169 -36.60 6.22 7.94
CA CYS A 169 -35.52 6.85 7.21
C CYS A 169 -34.73 7.82 8.10
N LEU A 170 -33.42 7.64 8.25
CA LEU A 170 -32.52 8.75 8.54
C LEU A 170 -31.16 8.54 7.86
N THR A 171 -30.94 9.41 6.87
CA THR A 171 -29.69 9.75 6.21
C THR A 171 -28.67 10.21 7.25
N ALA A 172 -27.53 9.52 7.39
CA ALA A 172 -26.36 10.06 8.05
C ALA A 172 -25.08 9.59 7.35
N PRO A 173 -24.20 10.50 6.89
CA PRO A 173 -22.95 10.14 6.22
C PRO A 173 -21.92 9.63 7.23
N ILE A 174 -21.27 8.51 6.89
CA ILE A 174 -20.14 7.94 7.63
C ILE A 174 -18.97 8.94 7.55
N ARG A 175 -18.56 9.48 8.70
CA ARG A 175 -17.48 10.46 8.83
C ARG A 175 -16.20 9.74 9.26
N PHE A 176 -15.19 9.67 8.38
CA PHE A 176 -13.85 9.20 8.75
C PHE A 176 -13.08 10.35 9.44
N PRO A 177 -12.42 10.13 10.59
CA PRO A 177 -11.54 11.14 11.17
C PRO A 177 -10.28 11.32 10.32
N GLY A 178 -9.95 12.59 10.03
CA GLY A 178 -8.77 13.03 9.28
C GLY A 178 -7.51 13.14 10.11
#